data_AF-A0A8S3ZWY6-F1
#
_entry.id   AF-A0A8S3ZWY6-F1
#
_cell.length_a   1.000
_cell.length_b   1.000
_cell.length_c   1.000
_cell.angle_alpha   90.00
_cell.angle_beta   90.00
_cell.angle_gamma   90.00
#
_symmetry.space_group_name_H-M   'P 1'
#
loop_
_entity.id
_entity.type
_entity.pdbx_description
1 polymer ?
#
loop_
_entity_poly.entity_id
_entity_poly.type
_entity_poly.pdbx_seq_one_letter_code
_entity_poly.pdbx_strand_id
1 'polypeptide(L)' 'TIAMASIAKTYEDSHITKSAADPRQYRGLELKNGLKVLLISDPETDKSSAAMDVHI' A
#
# COMPACT_ATOMS: atom_id res chain seq x y z
N THR A 1 9.17 -0.29 16.19
CA THR A 1 10.18 -1.08 15.46
C THR A 1 9.72 -2.48 15.04
N ILE A 2 8.45 -2.88 15.27
CA ILE A 2 7.95 -4.24 14.93
C ILE A 2 7.49 -4.37 13.45
N ALA A 3 6.95 -3.29 12.84
CA ALA A 3 6.40 -3.34 11.48
C ALA A 3 7.45 -3.55 10.37
N MET A 4 8.70 -3.11 10.56
CA MET A 4 9.79 -3.37 9.59
C MET A 4 10.20 -4.86 9.57
N ALA A 5 10.01 -5.58 10.68
CA ALA A 5 10.46 -6.97 10.78
C ALA A 5 9.61 -7.94 9.95
N SER A 6 8.41 -7.55 9.50
CA SER A 6 7.48 -8.40 8.75
C SER A 6 7.42 -8.12 7.25
N ILE A 7 8.13 -7.10 6.75
CA ILE A 7 8.11 -6.69 5.34
C ILE A 7 9.26 -7.40 4.60
N ALA A 8 8.97 -7.97 3.44
CA ALA A 8 9.94 -8.58 2.54
C ALA A 8 10.36 -7.62 1.42
N LYS A 9 9.42 -6.87 0.85
CA LYS A 9 9.70 -5.84 -0.18
C LYS A 9 8.84 -4.60 0.03
N THR A 10 9.39 -3.46 -0.36
CA THR A 10 8.71 -2.16 -0.31
C THR A 10 8.81 -1.48 -1.68
N TYR A 11 7.72 -0.86 -2.10
CA TYR A 11 7.61 -0.01 -3.28
C TYR A 11 7.12 1.37 -2.81
N GLU A 12 8.01 2.35 -2.79
CA GLU A 12 7.65 3.73 -2.43
C GLU A 12 6.78 4.38 -3.52
N ASP A 13 6.11 5.49 -3.18
CA ASP A 13 5.18 6.21 -4.06
C ASP A 13 5.74 6.49 -5.46
N SER A 14 7.03 6.83 -5.57
CA SER A 14 7.70 7.09 -6.84
C SER A 14 7.79 5.88 -7.78
N HIS A 15 7.59 4.66 -7.27
CA HIS A 15 7.58 3.43 -8.07
C HIS A 15 6.18 3.07 -8.57
N ILE A 16 5.14 3.74 -8.07
CA ILE A 16 3.75 3.41 -8.36
C ILE A 16 3.23 4.41 -9.39
N THR A 17 2.93 3.93 -10.59
CA THR A 17 2.36 4.77 -11.63
C THR A 17 0.94 5.20 -11.23
N LYS A 18 0.71 6.52 -11.24
CA LYS A 18 -0.59 7.15 -10.97
C LYS A 18 -0.82 8.32 -11.93
N SER A 19 -2.06 8.80 -12.00
CA SER A 19 -2.37 10.02 -12.74
C SER A 19 -1.64 11.22 -12.12
N ALA A 20 -1.19 12.16 -12.94
CA ALA A 20 -0.59 13.40 -12.45
C ALA A 20 -1.55 14.25 -11.61
N ALA A 21 -2.86 14.08 -11.80
CA ALA A 21 -3.89 14.77 -11.04
C ALA A 21 -4.29 14.04 -9.74
N ASP A 22 -3.70 12.87 -9.45
CA ASP A 22 -4.01 12.10 -8.24
C ASP A 22 -3.14 12.55 -7.06
N PRO A 23 -3.71 13.24 -6.05
CA PRO A 23 -2.93 13.78 -4.94
C PRO A 23 -2.55 12.71 -3.89
N ARG A 24 -3.10 11.50 -4.00
CA ARG A 24 -2.93 10.45 -2.99
C ARG A 24 -1.52 9.90 -3.01
N GLN A 25 -1.03 9.46 -1.85
CA GLN A 25 0.26 8.78 -1.74
C GLN A 25 0.07 7.28 -1.66
N TYR A 26 0.91 6.53 -2.36
CA TYR A 26 0.82 5.09 -2.46
C TYR A 26 2.08 4.43 -1.91
N ARG A 27 1.92 3.27 -1.26
CA ARG A 27 3.04 2.41 -0.92
C ARG A 27 2.65 0.95 -1.11
N GLY A 28 3.42 0.24 -1.92
CA GLY A 28 3.27 -1.20 -2.11
C GLY A 28 4.16 -1.94 -1.12
N LEU A 29 3.67 -3.05 -0.56
CA LEU A 29 4.45 -3.94 0.28
C LEU A 29 4.23 -5.39 -0.15
N GLU A 30 5.28 -6.19 -0.08
CA GLU A 30 5.19 -7.64 -0.02
C GLU A 30 5.61 -8.07 1.37
N LEU A 31 4.73 -8.74 2.10
CA LEU A 31 5.00 -9.25 3.44
C LEU A 31 5.77 -10.56 3.36
N LYS A 32 6.48 -10.93 4.43
CA LYS A 32 7.25 -12.19 4.50
C LYS A 32 6.42 -13.46 4.32
N ASN A 33 5.11 -13.38 4.58
CA ASN A 33 4.17 -14.48 4.34
C ASN A 33 3.61 -14.51 2.90
N GLY A 34 4.12 -13.66 1.99
CA GLY A 34 3.72 -13.61 0.59
C GLY A 34 2.50 -12.72 0.29
N LEU A 35 1.86 -12.13 1.31
CA LEU A 35 0.75 -11.20 1.08
C LEU A 35 1.24 -9.93 0.39
N LYS A 36 0.49 -9.49 -0.63
CA LYS A 36 0.69 -8.24 -1.35
C LYS A 36 -0.26 -7.19 -0.78
N VAL A 37 0.28 -6.04 -0.43
CA VAL A 37 -0.47 -4.94 0.21
C VAL A 37 -0.26 -3.67 -0.57
N LEU A 38 -1.33 -2.91 -0.79
CA LEU A 38 -1.29 -1.54 -1.28
C LEU A 38 -1.84 -0.62 -0.19
N LEU A 39 -0.98 0.27 0.31
CA LEU A 39 -1.35 1.34 1.22
C LEU A 39 -1.65 2.60 0.40
N ILE A 40 -2.75 3.27 0.72
CA ILE A 40 -3.17 4.53 0.11
C ILE A 40 -3.36 5.53 1.24
N SER A 41 -2.59 6.61 1.22
CA SER A 41 -2.74 7.73 2.14
C SER A 41 -3.45 8.87 1.43
N ASP A 42 -4.68 9.11 1.85
CA ASP A 42 -5.53 10.21 1.41
C ASP A 42 -5.92 11.03 2.64
N PRO A 43 -5.27 12.17 2.90
CA PRO A 43 -5.55 12.98 4.09
C PRO A 43 -6.89 13.70 4.04
N GLU A 44 -7.53 13.80 2.87
CA GLU A 44 -8.82 14.48 2.68
C GLU A 44 -10.01 13.51 2.76
N THR A 45 -9.77 12.20 2.91
CA THR A 45 -10.86 11.23 2.95
C THR A 45 -11.71 11.37 4.21
N ASP A 46 -13.03 11.50 4.05
CA ASP A 46 -13.99 11.46 5.17
C ASP A 46 -14.12 10.04 5.76
N LYS A 47 -13.81 9.01 4.97
CA LYS A 47 -13.99 7.59 5.34
C LYS A 47 -12.82 6.75 4.87
N SER A 48 -12.29 5.95 5.79
CA SER A 48 -11.29 4.94 5.48
C SER A 48 -11.93 3.67 4.91
N SER A 49 -11.14 2.87 4.18
CA SER A 49 -11.56 1.58 3.64
C SER A 49 -10.41 0.58 3.64
N ALA A 50 -10.73 -0.71 3.61
CA ALA A 50 -9.80 -1.81 3.43
C ALA A 50 -10.50 -2.96 2.67
N ALA A 51 -9.74 -3.70 1.87
CA ALA A 51 -10.21 -4.86 1.14
C ALA A 51 -9.12 -5.93 1.09
N MET A 52 -9.52 -7.20 0.98
CA MET A 52 -8.63 -8.34 0.79
C MET A 52 -9.22 -9.26 -0.27
N ASP A 53 -8.40 -9.62 -1.24
CA ASP A 53 -8.72 -10.62 -2.26
C ASP A 53 -8.05 -11.95 -1.91
N VAL A 54 -8.79 -13.05 -2.05
CA VAL A 54 -8.26 -14.41 -1.89
C VAL A 54 -8.40 -15.12 -3.22
N HIS A 55 -7.27 -15.27 -3.92
CA HIS A 55 -7.20 -16.00 -5.16
C HIS A 55 -7.17 -17.52 -4.88
N ILE A 56 -8.22 -18.24 -5.29
CA ILE A 56 -8.38 -19.69 -5.16
C ILE A 56 -8.42 -20.32 -6.55
#